data_AF-A0A212DWP6-F1
#
_entry.id   AF-A0A212DWP6-F1
#
_cell.length_a   1.000
_cell.length_b   1.000
_cell.length_c   1.000
_cell.angle_alpha   90.00
_cell.angle_beta   90.00
_cell.angle_gamma   90.00
#
_symmetry.space_group_name_H-M   'P 1'
#
loop_
_entity.id
_entity.type
_entity.pdbx_description
1 polymer ?
#
loop_
_entity_poly.entity_id
_entity_poly.type
_entity_poly.pdbx_seq_one_letter_code
_entity_poly.pdbx_strand_id
1 'polypeptide(L)'
;MENEIFSNFNTEEKKEFSFFEIEKQKKMYNLKDKLKELDKIKEIRWDDIKNRIIFKYDKKGEYGKNFICDYKGKEYKLSLGDVMADYNWGVKYMPDSEMPEDVYRKISKRILANEARRDIEDIYDKEIIKSQLSAGERKGAIANKSVKSDIDFGKEIKSEDVGMISEEMVREFMTRLSYGISKIIDLEIKIVRPNIKEDVRQKIDFKIVIFSHKRGVKTVDEDEMEKNIRQFQRLGFQLATKGGNAGWNGLLEYKEKQIERVKNRGISNLGVDDIILIGLTTKHSKDLYDLWLSMGKPPGGPEKLWDIEQKKRVFRGITEKLKLDIPDGTLEKILK
;
A
#
# COMPACT_ATOMS: atom_id res chain seq x y z
N MET A 1 25.42 14.01 -27.66
CA MET A 1 25.19 12.61 -27.22
C MET A 1 23.99 12.50 -26.26
N GLU A 2 22.89 13.23 -26.52
CA GLU A 2 21.62 13.09 -25.77
C GLU A 2 20.41 12.84 -26.71
N ASN A 3 20.63 12.79 -28.03
CA ASN A 3 19.56 12.70 -29.04
C ASN A 3 19.37 11.29 -29.65
N GLU A 4 20.10 10.27 -29.19
CA GLU A 4 20.02 8.91 -29.78
C GLU A 4 19.20 7.91 -28.97
N ILE A 5 18.68 8.28 -27.79
CA ILE A 5 17.84 7.36 -26.99
C ILE A 5 16.35 7.41 -27.40
N PHE A 6 15.94 8.41 -28.19
CA PHE A 6 14.53 8.62 -28.59
C PHE A 6 14.24 8.46 -30.10
N SER A 7 15.24 8.07 -30.91
CA SER A 7 15.09 8.00 -32.37
C SER A 7 14.46 6.70 -32.90
N ASN A 8 14.27 5.68 -32.06
CA ASN A 8 13.78 4.36 -32.49
C ASN A 8 12.33 4.03 -32.07
N PHE A 9 11.59 4.96 -31.48
CA PHE A 9 10.18 4.74 -31.16
C PHE A 9 9.30 4.97 -32.39
N ASN A 10 8.49 3.97 -32.72
CA ASN A 10 7.51 4.02 -33.80
C ASN A 10 6.49 5.14 -33.54
N THR A 11 5.91 5.76 -34.58
CA THR A 11 5.02 6.95 -34.44
C THR A 11 3.80 6.73 -33.53
N GLU A 12 3.37 5.48 -33.37
CA GLU A 12 2.29 5.09 -32.44
C GLU A 12 2.78 5.02 -30.99
N GLU A 13 3.95 4.45 -30.73
CA GLU A 13 4.55 4.39 -29.37
C GLU A 13 4.81 5.80 -28.81
N LYS A 14 5.22 6.76 -29.66
CA LYS A 14 5.37 8.16 -29.25
C LYS A 14 4.04 8.82 -28.87
N LYS A 15 2.96 8.53 -29.59
CA LYS A 15 1.61 9.05 -29.26
C LYS A 15 1.07 8.44 -27.97
N GLU A 16 1.40 7.19 -27.70
CA GLU A 16 0.92 6.47 -26.51
C GLU A 16 1.72 6.79 -25.24
N PHE A 17 3.04 6.97 -25.35
CA PHE A 17 3.85 7.49 -24.24
C PHE A 17 3.32 8.88 -23.82
N SER A 18 3.03 9.73 -24.82
CA SER A 18 2.37 11.01 -24.60
C SER A 18 1.00 10.87 -23.92
N PHE A 19 0.20 9.83 -24.23
CA PHE A 19 -1.08 9.59 -23.57
C PHE A 19 -0.96 9.33 -22.07
N PHE A 20 -0.10 8.40 -21.64
CA PHE A 20 0.09 8.11 -20.20
C PHE A 20 0.67 9.31 -19.45
N GLU A 21 1.56 10.06 -20.08
CA GLU A 21 2.11 11.30 -19.51
C GLU A 21 1.02 12.36 -19.33
N ILE A 22 0.13 12.52 -20.32
CA ILE A 22 -1.05 13.38 -20.21
C ILE A 22 -1.98 12.93 -19.08
N GLU A 23 -2.23 11.63 -18.91
CA GLU A 23 -3.07 11.13 -17.81
C GLU A 23 -2.45 11.41 -16.43
N LYS A 24 -1.15 11.16 -16.27
CA LYS A 24 -0.40 11.47 -15.03
C LYS A 24 -0.46 12.98 -14.73
N GLN A 25 -0.24 13.82 -15.74
CA GLN A 25 -0.35 15.27 -15.61
C GLN A 25 -1.76 15.71 -15.22
N LYS A 26 -2.81 15.15 -15.83
CA LYS A 26 -4.21 15.43 -15.47
C LYS A 26 -4.48 15.12 -14.00
N LYS A 27 -4.01 13.97 -13.49
CA LYS A 27 -4.14 13.63 -12.06
C LYS A 27 -3.41 14.63 -11.17
N MET A 28 -2.24 15.11 -11.60
CA MET A 28 -1.49 16.13 -10.86
C MET A 28 -2.11 17.52 -10.88
N TYR A 29 -2.65 17.95 -12.03
CA TYR A 29 -3.40 19.20 -12.12
C TYR A 29 -4.66 19.16 -11.27
N ASN A 30 -5.43 18.05 -11.31
CA ASN A 30 -6.61 17.88 -10.47
C ASN A 30 -6.26 17.96 -8.97
N LEU A 31 -5.20 17.26 -8.54
CA LEU A 31 -4.71 17.37 -7.16
C LEU A 31 -4.36 18.82 -6.80
N LYS A 32 -3.58 19.49 -7.66
CA LYS A 32 -3.14 20.87 -7.44
C LYS A 32 -4.33 21.82 -7.28
N ASP A 33 -5.34 21.69 -8.12
CA ASP A 33 -6.51 22.56 -8.09
C ASP A 33 -7.38 22.31 -6.86
N LYS A 34 -7.60 21.04 -6.49
CA LYS A 34 -8.30 20.70 -5.23
C LYS A 34 -7.55 21.18 -3.99
N LEU A 35 -6.22 21.11 -3.98
CA LEU A 35 -5.43 21.65 -2.87
C LEU A 35 -5.51 23.17 -2.79
N LYS A 36 -5.55 23.88 -3.93
CA LYS A 36 -5.78 25.33 -3.95
C LYS A 36 -7.19 25.68 -3.47
N GLU A 37 -8.19 24.89 -3.83
CA GLU A 37 -9.57 25.05 -3.35
C GLU A 37 -9.63 24.88 -1.83
N LEU A 38 -8.98 23.84 -1.30
CA LEU A 38 -8.88 23.57 0.14
C LEU A 38 -8.17 24.69 0.91
N ASP A 39 -7.25 25.41 0.28
CA ASP A 39 -6.58 26.57 0.88
C ASP A 39 -7.43 27.85 0.85
N LYS A 40 -8.48 27.90 0.01
CA LYS A 40 -9.35 29.08 -0.16
C LYS A 40 -10.72 28.94 0.49
N ILE A 41 -11.25 27.72 0.54
CA ILE A 41 -12.63 27.41 0.92
C ILE A 41 -12.59 26.37 2.04
N LYS A 42 -13.51 26.49 3.00
CA LYS A 42 -13.62 25.56 4.15
C LYS A 42 -13.98 24.13 3.73
N GLU A 43 -14.66 23.98 2.59
CA GLU A 43 -15.10 22.69 2.05
C GLU A 43 -14.76 22.61 0.57
N ILE A 44 -14.23 21.47 0.13
CA ILE A 44 -13.93 21.21 -1.28
C ILE A 44 -15.01 20.37 -1.93
N ARG A 45 -15.19 20.56 -3.23
CA ARG A 45 -16.04 19.66 -4.01
C ARG A 45 -15.37 18.30 -4.20
N TRP A 46 -15.92 17.27 -3.59
CA TRP A 46 -15.49 15.89 -3.78
C TRP A 46 -16.08 15.30 -5.06
N ASP A 47 -15.29 14.50 -5.78
CA ASP A 47 -15.80 13.68 -6.89
C ASP A 47 -16.56 12.47 -6.31
N ASP A 48 -17.56 11.97 -7.02
CA ASP A 48 -18.33 10.76 -6.63
C ASP A 48 -18.92 10.81 -5.21
N ILE A 49 -19.41 11.98 -4.77
CA ILE A 49 -19.92 12.22 -3.40
C ILE A 49 -20.84 11.08 -2.90
N LYS A 50 -21.74 10.59 -3.77
CA LYS A 50 -22.71 9.52 -3.43
C LYS A 50 -22.05 8.17 -3.11
N ASN A 51 -20.82 7.94 -3.56
CA ASN A 51 -20.08 6.70 -3.39
C ASN A 51 -18.99 6.82 -2.31
N ARG A 52 -18.93 7.95 -1.58
CA ARG A 52 -17.96 8.18 -0.51
C ARG A 52 -18.60 7.97 0.86
N ILE A 53 -17.86 7.31 1.74
CA ILE A 53 -18.23 7.19 3.15
C ILE A 53 -17.85 8.48 3.87
N ILE A 54 -18.85 9.13 4.46
CA ILE A 54 -18.63 10.31 5.32
C ILE A 54 -18.18 9.83 6.68
N PHE A 55 -17.08 10.37 7.17
CA PHE A 55 -16.64 10.12 8.54
C PHE A 55 -16.54 11.43 9.31
N LYS A 56 -16.84 11.36 10.61
CA LYS A 56 -16.87 12.46 11.57
C LYS A 56 -15.68 12.38 12.51
N TYR A 57 -15.26 13.51 13.07
CA TYR A 57 -14.20 13.55 14.08
C TYR A 57 -14.77 13.23 15.46
N ASP A 58 -14.33 12.11 16.03
CA ASP A 58 -14.64 11.75 17.41
C ASP A 58 -13.57 12.33 18.35
N LYS A 59 -13.91 13.45 19.00
CA LYS A 59 -13.05 14.11 20.00
C LYS A 59 -12.76 13.21 21.21
N LYS A 60 -13.58 12.18 21.47
CA LYS A 60 -13.41 11.21 22.56
C LYS A 60 -12.72 9.93 22.10
N GLY A 61 -12.30 9.85 20.84
CA GLY A 61 -11.69 8.66 20.26
C GLY A 61 -10.43 8.22 21.00
N GLU A 62 -10.28 6.91 21.20
CA GLU A 62 -9.07 6.30 21.74
C GLU A 62 -7.90 6.40 20.73
N TYR A 63 -6.67 6.26 21.24
CA TYR A 63 -5.42 6.43 20.49
C TYR A 63 -5.47 5.86 19.06
N GLY A 64 -5.52 6.76 18.08
CA GLY A 64 -5.41 6.40 16.66
C GLY A 64 -6.75 6.17 15.95
N LYS A 65 -7.88 6.06 16.67
CA LYS A 65 -9.23 5.90 16.10
C LYS A 65 -10.11 7.12 16.43
N ASN A 66 -9.72 8.27 15.90
CA ASN A 66 -10.40 9.54 16.18
C ASN A 66 -11.54 9.83 15.19
N PHE A 67 -12.00 8.82 14.46
CA PHE A 67 -13.04 8.99 13.46
C PHE A 67 -14.12 7.94 13.61
N ILE A 68 -15.35 8.34 13.32
CA ILE A 68 -16.49 7.44 13.26
C ILE A 68 -17.22 7.63 11.94
N CYS A 69 -17.79 6.57 11.38
CA CYS A 69 -18.71 6.67 10.25
C CYS A 69 -19.92 5.77 10.48
N ASP A 70 -21.07 6.18 9.96
CA ASP A 70 -22.20 5.27 9.79
C ASP A 70 -22.06 4.59 8.42
N TYR A 71 -22.14 3.28 8.42
CA TYR A 71 -22.24 2.49 7.20
C TYR A 71 -23.34 1.46 7.35
N LYS A 72 -24.40 1.59 6.54
CA LYS A 72 -25.61 0.73 6.56
C LYS A 72 -26.26 0.64 7.95
N GLY A 73 -26.33 1.76 8.68
CA GLY A 73 -26.97 1.83 10.01
C GLY A 73 -26.12 1.23 11.13
N LYS A 74 -24.83 0.97 10.87
CA LYS A 74 -23.87 0.52 11.87
C LYS A 74 -22.74 1.52 11.98
N GLU A 75 -22.43 1.92 13.21
CA GLU A 75 -21.29 2.78 13.50
C GLU A 75 -19.98 1.98 13.42
N TYR A 76 -18.98 2.56 12.76
CA TYR A 76 -17.62 2.04 12.68
C TYR A 76 -16.64 3.08 13.19
N LYS A 77 -15.75 2.66 14.11
CA LYS A 77 -14.56 3.43 14.47
C LYS A 77 -13.48 3.26 13.40
N LEU A 78 -12.87 4.37 13.01
CA LEU A 78 -11.86 4.47 11.98
C LEU A 78 -10.64 5.24 12.48
N SER A 79 -9.47 4.79 12.04
CA SER A 79 -8.22 5.51 12.07
C SER A 79 -7.95 6.19 10.73
N LEU A 80 -6.99 7.11 10.71
CA LEU A 80 -6.47 7.61 9.43
C LEU A 80 -5.85 6.48 8.60
N GLY A 81 -5.27 5.46 9.26
CA GLY A 81 -4.73 4.29 8.58
C GLY A 81 -5.80 3.49 7.83
N ASP A 82 -7.00 3.36 8.40
CA ASP A 82 -8.15 2.72 7.74
C ASP A 82 -8.50 3.48 6.44
N VAL A 83 -8.69 4.80 6.55
CA VAL A 83 -9.05 5.66 5.42
C VAL A 83 -8.01 5.58 4.27
N MET A 84 -6.73 5.43 4.60
CA MET A 84 -5.66 5.40 3.60
C MET A 84 -5.48 4.04 2.94
N ALA A 85 -5.70 2.96 3.69
CA ALA A 85 -5.58 1.58 3.22
C ALA A 85 -6.79 1.18 2.35
N ASP A 86 -7.98 1.57 2.77
CA ASP A 86 -9.26 1.17 2.18
C ASP A 86 -9.46 1.67 0.74
N TYR A 87 -8.71 2.70 0.31
CA TYR A 87 -8.69 3.14 -1.08
C TYR A 87 -8.32 2.00 -2.03
N ASN A 88 -7.45 1.07 -1.61
CA ASN A 88 -7.10 -0.07 -2.47
C ASN A 88 -8.28 -0.98 -2.76
N TRP A 89 -9.21 -1.04 -1.82
CA TRP A 89 -10.40 -1.88 -1.88
C TRP A 89 -11.56 -1.16 -2.58
N GLY A 90 -11.31 0.01 -3.17
CA GLY A 90 -12.31 0.83 -3.84
C GLY A 90 -13.23 1.59 -2.88
N VAL A 91 -12.92 1.63 -1.58
CA VAL A 91 -13.70 2.39 -0.60
C VAL A 91 -13.10 3.78 -0.45
N LYS A 92 -13.88 4.78 -0.86
CA LYS A 92 -13.48 6.19 -0.80
C LYS A 92 -14.14 6.87 0.39
N TYR A 93 -13.44 7.84 0.98
CA TYR A 93 -13.91 8.58 2.14
C TYR A 93 -13.97 10.07 1.86
N MET A 94 -14.78 10.79 2.63
CA MET A 94 -14.68 12.24 2.76
C MET A 94 -14.92 12.66 4.22
N PRO A 95 -14.18 13.65 4.73
CA PRO A 95 -14.44 14.18 6.06
C PRO A 95 -15.74 14.98 6.05
N ASP A 96 -16.47 14.88 7.16
CA ASP A 96 -17.67 15.68 7.41
C ASP A 96 -17.36 17.18 7.41
N SER A 97 -18.23 18.00 6.81
CA SER A 97 -18.05 19.45 6.71
C SER A 97 -18.15 20.17 8.06
N GLU A 98 -18.72 19.52 9.09
CA GLU A 98 -18.79 20.03 10.46
C GLU A 98 -17.50 19.77 11.27
N MET A 99 -16.49 19.13 10.70
CA MET A 99 -15.20 18.93 11.37
C MET A 99 -14.50 20.27 11.67
N PRO A 100 -13.67 20.35 12.74
CA PRO A 100 -12.79 21.49 12.96
C PRO A 100 -11.91 21.77 11.72
N GLU A 101 -11.79 23.04 11.34
CA GLU A 101 -11.19 23.47 10.07
C GLU A 101 -9.75 22.98 9.88
N ASP A 102 -8.95 23.01 10.94
CA ASP A 102 -7.58 22.52 10.96
C ASP A 102 -7.49 21.00 10.72
N VAL A 103 -8.41 20.25 11.35
CA VAL A 103 -8.53 18.80 11.23
C VAL A 103 -9.03 18.43 9.83
N TYR A 104 -10.11 19.06 9.37
CA TYR A 104 -10.67 18.89 8.03
C TYR A 104 -9.60 19.10 6.97
N ARG A 105 -8.92 20.25 7.00
CA ARG A 105 -7.88 20.59 6.02
C ARG A 105 -6.74 19.57 6.01
N LYS A 106 -6.23 19.21 7.19
CA LYS A 106 -5.11 18.27 7.31
C LYS A 106 -5.48 16.90 6.75
N ILE A 107 -6.69 16.41 7.01
CA ILE A 107 -7.13 15.09 6.57
C ILE A 107 -7.48 15.11 5.08
N SER A 108 -8.25 16.09 4.61
CA SER A 108 -8.60 16.26 3.19
C SER A 108 -7.35 16.28 2.32
N LYS A 109 -6.31 17.03 2.72
CA LYS A 109 -5.02 17.05 2.02
C LYS A 109 -4.37 15.67 1.93
N ARG A 110 -4.41 14.88 3.00
CA ARG A 110 -3.84 13.53 3.03
C ARG A 110 -4.64 12.56 2.16
N ILE A 111 -5.97 12.62 2.21
CA ILE A 111 -6.84 11.79 1.38
C ILE A 111 -6.56 12.09 -0.10
N LEU A 112 -6.66 13.36 -0.51
CA LEU A 112 -6.42 13.78 -1.89
C LEU A 112 -5.03 13.35 -2.40
N ALA A 113 -3.99 13.56 -1.58
CA ALA A 113 -2.64 13.15 -1.95
C ALA A 113 -2.51 11.62 -2.08
N ASN A 114 -3.17 10.85 -1.21
CA ASN A 114 -3.18 9.40 -1.31
C ASN A 114 -3.93 8.92 -2.56
N GLU A 115 -5.13 9.43 -2.82
CA GLU A 115 -5.92 9.07 -4.03
C GLU A 115 -5.13 9.40 -5.31
N ALA A 116 -4.59 10.61 -5.42
CA ALA A 116 -3.82 11.01 -6.60
C ALA A 116 -2.56 10.16 -6.79
N ARG A 117 -1.84 9.85 -5.71
CA ARG A 117 -0.67 8.95 -5.77
C ARG A 117 -1.06 7.57 -6.26
N ARG A 118 -2.15 7.00 -5.71
CA ARG A 118 -2.63 5.66 -6.08
C ARG A 118 -3.10 5.60 -7.53
N ASP A 119 -3.79 6.63 -8.00
CA ASP A 119 -4.20 6.75 -9.39
C ASP A 119 -2.99 6.81 -10.33
N ILE A 120 -1.93 7.54 -9.95
CA ILE A 120 -0.69 7.63 -10.74
C ILE A 120 0.07 6.30 -10.75
N GLU A 121 0.15 5.61 -9.61
CA GLU A 121 0.70 4.25 -9.51
C GLU A 121 -0.01 3.31 -10.49
N ASP A 122 -1.35 3.34 -10.52
CA ASP A 122 -2.15 2.49 -11.41
C ASP A 122 -1.96 2.86 -12.90
N ILE A 123 -1.80 4.14 -13.24
CA ILE A 123 -1.48 4.58 -14.60
C ILE A 123 -0.09 4.08 -15.01
N TYR A 124 0.89 4.17 -14.11
CA TYR A 124 2.27 3.73 -14.37
C TYR A 124 2.35 2.21 -14.53
N ASP A 125 1.61 1.43 -13.74
CA ASP A 125 1.55 -0.02 -13.92
C ASP A 125 0.94 -0.39 -15.28
N LYS A 126 -0.13 0.30 -15.72
CA LYS A 126 -0.70 0.11 -17.07
C LYS A 126 0.30 0.44 -18.18
N GLU A 127 1.08 1.50 -18.02
CA GLU A 127 2.15 1.88 -18.95
C GLU A 127 3.21 0.77 -19.07
N ILE A 128 3.67 0.23 -17.93
CA ILE A 128 4.65 -0.86 -17.94
C ILE A 128 4.05 -2.13 -18.56
N ILE A 129 2.83 -2.53 -18.19
CA ILE A 129 2.14 -3.70 -18.75
C ILE A 129 2.15 -3.61 -20.27
N LYS A 130 1.72 -2.45 -20.81
CA LYS A 130 1.64 -2.25 -22.24
C LYS A 130 3.01 -2.33 -22.91
N SER A 131 4.02 -1.66 -22.36
CA SER A 131 5.39 -1.71 -22.89
C SER A 131 5.96 -3.14 -22.94
N GLN A 132 5.67 -3.98 -21.93
CA GLN A 132 6.16 -5.35 -21.85
C GLN A 132 5.38 -6.31 -22.76
N LEU A 133 4.06 -6.10 -22.92
CA LEU A 133 3.24 -6.84 -23.88
C LEU A 133 3.66 -6.57 -25.32
N SER A 134 3.98 -5.31 -25.66
CA SER A 134 4.51 -4.93 -26.97
C SER A 134 5.89 -5.52 -27.25
N ALA A 135 6.73 -5.69 -26.22
CA ALA A 135 8.06 -6.28 -26.33
C ALA A 135 8.08 -7.83 -26.35
N GLY A 136 6.92 -8.50 -26.33
CA GLY A 136 6.84 -9.97 -26.38
C GLY A 136 7.28 -10.69 -25.10
N GLU A 137 7.52 -9.97 -23.99
CA GLU A 137 7.91 -10.57 -22.72
C GLU A 137 6.72 -11.27 -22.01
N ARG A 138 6.99 -12.45 -21.44
CA ARG A 138 6.07 -13.40 -20.76
C ARG A 138 4.66 -12.87 -20.43
N LYS A 139 3.73 -13.09 -21.38
CA LYS A 139 2.30 -12.75 -21.27
C LYS A 139 1.60 -13.25 -19.99
N GLY A 140 2.03 -14.38 -19.40
CA GLY A 140 1.30 -15.04 -18.32
C GLY A 140 1.31 -14.33 -16.94
N ALA A 141 2.43 -13.73 -16.53
CA ALA A 141 2.52 -13.12 -15.18
C ALA A 141 2.04 -11.66 -15.13
N ILE A 142 2.04 -10.98 -16.28
CA ILE A 142 1.68 -9.56 -16.43
C ILE A 142 0.18 -9.44 -16.73
N ALA A 143 -0.39 -10.34 -17.53
CA ALA A 143 -1.82 -10.35 -17.84
C ALA A 143 -2.72 -10.63 -16.61
N ASN A 144 -2.26 -11.44 -15.66
CA ASN A 144 -3.00 -11.73 -14.43
C ASN A 144 -3.01 -10.56 -13.40
N LYS A 145 -2.26 -9.47 -13.63
CA LYS A 145 -2.23 -8.32 -12.70
C LYS A 145 -3.14 -7.16 -13.11
N SER A 146 -3.72 -7.19 -14.31
CA SER A 146 -4.82 -6.27 -14.68
C SER A 146 -6.11 -6.52 -13.89
N VAL A 147 -6.11 -7.53 -13.01
CA VAL A 147 -7.25 -8.01 -12.22
C VAL A 147 -7.79 -6.96 -11.23
N LYS A 148 -7.09 -5.83 -11.01
CA LYS A 148 -7.67 -4.68 -10.30
C LYS A 148 -8.99 -4.20 -10.92
N SER A 149 -9.18 -4.34 -12.25
CA SER A 149 -10.48 -4.08 -12.87
C SER A 149 -11.47 -5.23 -12.67
N ASP A 150 -11.05 -6.50 -12.67
CA ASP A 150 -11.98 -7.63 -12.55
C ASP A 150 -12.48 -7.87 -11.11
N ILE A 151 -11.65 -7.52 -10.11
CA ILE A 151 -11.97 -7.51 -8.67
C ILE A 151 -13.09 -6.50 -8.35
N ASP A 152 -13.20 -5.43 -9.14
CA ASP A 152 -14.27 -4.42 -9.01
C ASP A 152 -15.56 -4.77 -9.76
N PHE A 153 -15.54 -5.72 -10.70
CA PHE A 153 -16.67 -6.05 -11.58
C PHE A 153 -17.41 -7.37 -11.26
N GLY A 154 -17.23 -7.93 -10.06
CA GLY A 154 -18.03 -9.08 -9.61
C GLY A 154 -17.83 -10.33 -10.47
N LYS A 155 -16.69 -10.45 -11.16
CA LYS A 155 -16.31 -11.66 -11.89
C LYS A 155 -15.77 -12.72 -10.91
N GLU A 156 -15.95 -13.98 -11.28
CA GLU A 156 -15.51 -15.13 -10.51
C GLU A 156 -13.99 -15.10 -10.29
N ILE A 157 -13.58 -14.97 -9.03
CA ILE A 157 -12.16 -14.93 -8.61
C ILE A 157 -11.55 -16.30 -8.88
N LYS A 158 -10.49 -16.34 -9.71
CA LYS A 158 -9.77 -17.57 -10.03
C LYS A 158 -8.85 -17.95 -8.86
N SER A 159 -8.48 -19.22 -8.77
CA SER A 159 -7.52 -19.71 -7.76
C SER A 159 -6.17 -18.98 -7.80
N GLU A 160 -5.78 -18.48 -8.98
CA GLU A 160 -4.56 -17.69 -9.21
C GLU A 160 -4.62 -16.31 -8.53
N ASP A 161 -5.82 -15.76 -8.31
CA ASP A 161 -6.01 -14.44 -7.71
C ASP A 161 -5.90 -14.48 -6.17
N VAL A 162 -5.97 -15.67 -5.56
CA VAL A 162 -5.92 -15.82 -4.09
C VAL A 162 -4.57 -15.35 -3.53
N GLY A 163 -3.48 -15.61 -4.24
CA GLY A 163 -2.15 -15.13 -3.86
C GLY A 163 -2.09 -13.60 -3.85
N MET A 164 -2.61 -12.96 -4.90
CA MET A 164 -2.69 -11.51 -5.01
C MET A 164 -3.56 -10.91 -3.90
N ILE A 165 -4.77 -11.46 -3.67
CA ILE A 165 -5.65 -11.01 -2.58
C ILE A 165 -4.94 -11.09 -1.23
N SER A 166 -4.24 -12.20 -0.95
CA SER A 166 -3.45 -12.35 0.27
C SER A 166 -2.37 -11.26 0.41
N GLU A 167 -1.63 -10.98 -0.66
CA GLU A 167 -0.60 -9.94 -0.67
C GLU A 167 -1.18 -8.55 -0.42
N GLU A 168 -2.31 -8.24 -1.04
CA GLU A 168 -3.03 -6.98 -0.83
C GLU A 168 -3.54 -6.85 0.61
N MET A 169 -4.16 -7.91 1.15
CA MET A 169 -4.62 -7.93 2.55
C MET A 169 -3.48 -7.66 3.53
N VAL A 170 -2.33 -8.30 3.34
CA VAL A 170 -1.15 -8.10 4.22
C VAL A 170 -0.62 -6.68 4.09
N ARG A 171 -0.50 -6.18 2.86
CA ARG A 171 0.00 -4.83 2.59
C ARG A 171 -0.91 -3.74 3.16
N GLU A 172 -2.22 -3.86 2.98
CA GLU A 172 -3.18 -2.86 3.48
C GLU A 172 -3.35 -2.97 5.00
N PHE A 173 -3.25 -4.18 5.58
CA PHE A 173 -3.11 -4.36 7.02
C PHE A 173 -1.89 -3.62 7.59
N MET A 174 -0.71 -3.81 6.98
CA MET A 174 0.49 -3.09 7.41
C MET A 174 0.41 -1.59 7.16
N THR A 175 -0.23 -1.17 6.07
CA THR A 175 -0.45 0.26 5.77
C THR A 175 -1.24 0.88 6.90
N ARG A 176 -2.33 0.24 7.33
CA ARG A 176 -3.13 0.68 8.48
C ARG A 176 -2.31 0.76 9.77
N LEU A 177 -1.59 -0.31 10.10
CA LEU A 177 -0.77 -0.35 11.31
C LEU A 177 0.35 0.69 11.31
N SER A 178 0.95 1.00 10.16
CA SER A 178 2.06 1.94 10.05
C SER A 178 1.72 3.32 10.62
N TYR A 179 0.48 3.79 10.48
CA TYR A 179 0.03 5.06 11.06
C TYR A 179 -0.02 5.03 12.59
N GLY A 180 -0.45 3.89 13.17
CA GLY A 180 -0.48 3.69 14.62
C GLY A 180 0.93 3.57 15.21
N ILE A 181 1.75 2.71 14.60
CA ILE A 181 3.14 2.45 15.05
C ILE A 181 3.97 3.73 14.94
N SER A 182 3.88 4.45 13.81
CA SER A 182 4.68 5.65 13.59
C SER A 182 4.49 6.71 14.68
N LYS A 183 3.29 6.75 15.27
CA LYS A 183 2.97 7.65 16.39
C LYS A 183 3.55 7.17 17.72
N ILE A 184 3.69 5.86 17.91
CA ILE A 184 4.16 5.25 19.17
C ILE A 184 5.69 5.30 19.27
N ILE A 185 6.39 4.96 18.19
CA ILE A 185 7.86 4.86 18.19
C ILE A 185 8.55 6.11 17.64
N ASP A 186 7.78 7.15 17.30
CA ASP A 186 8.28 8.41 16.71
C ASP A 186 9.18 8.23 15.49
N LEU A 187 8.84 7.27 14.63
CA LEU A 187 9.50 7.03 13.35
C LEU A 187 8.45 7.03 12.24
N GLU A 188 8.75 7.62 11.09
CA GLU A 188 7.82 7.58 9.96
C GLU A 188 8.01 6.25 9.21
N ILE A 189 7.04 5.35 9.35
CA ILE A 189 6.99 4.08 8.62
C ILE A 189 6.05 4.25 7.42
N LYS A 190 6.54 3.94 6.22
CA LYS A 190 5.74 3.91 4.99
C LYS A 190 5.72 2.53 4.38
N ILE A 191 4.51 2.06 4.06
CA ILE A 191 4.32 0.88 3.22
C ILE A 191 4.18 1.36 1.78
N VAL A 192 5.13 0.94 0.93
CA VAL A 192 5.24 1.36 -0.47
C VAL A 192 4.89 0.17 -1.36
N ARG A 193 4.06 0.42 -2.37
CA ARG A 193 3.74 -0.60 -3.38
C ARG A 193 4.91 -0.79 -4.33
N PRO A 194 5.17 -2.03 -4.76
CA PRO A 194 6.06 -2.25 -5.87
C PRO A 194 5.35 -1.78 -7.14
N ASN A 195 6.09 -1.22 -8.09
CA ASN A 195 5.56 -1.18 -9.46
C ASN A 195 5.61 -2.59 -10.07
N ILE A 196 4.89 -2.81 -11.17
CA ILE A 196 4.83 -4.15 -11.78
C ILE A 196 6.20 -4.70 -12.21
N LYS A 197 7.18 -3.84 -12.53
CA LYS A 197 8.55 -4.29 -12.84
C LYS A 197 9.24 -4.85 -11.60
N GLU A 198 9.16 -4.14 -10.47
CA GLU A 198 9.69 -4.60 -9.18
C GLU A 198 9.04 -5.92 -8.76
N ASP A 199 7.72 -6.00 -8.86
CA ASP A 199 6.98 -7.19 -8.48
C ASP A 199 7.27 -8.40 -9.40
N VAL A 200 7.19 -8.23 -10.74
CA VAL A 200 7.42 -9.33 -11.68
C VAL A 200 8.89 -9.76 -11.73
N ARG A 201 9.83 -8.80 -11.82
CA ARG A 201 11.26 -9.09 -12.03
C ARG A 201 12.04 -9.22 -10.72
N GLN A 202 11.70 -8.42 -9.72
CA GLN A 202 12.42 -8.37 -8.44
C GLN A 202 11.71 -9.15 -7.32
N LYS A 203 10.47 -9.63 -7.57
CA LYS A 203 9.70 -10.46 -6.63
C LYS A 203 9.45 -9.78 -5.28
N ILE A 204 9.29 -8.47 -5.32
CA ILE A 204 8.97 -7.64 -4.15
C ILE A 204 7.46 -7.37 -4.20
N ASP A 205 6.72 -7.83 -3.19
CA ASP A 205 5.26 -7.67 -3.10
C ASP A 205 4.88 -6.36 -2.39
N PHE A 206 5.76 -5.87 -1.50
CA PHE A 206 5.73 -4.51 -0.95
C PHE A 206 7.08 -4.13 -0.34
N LYS A 207 7.26 -2.83 -0.09
CA LYS A 207 8.43 -2.28 0.58
C LYS A 207 8.02 -1.60 1.87
N ILE A 208 8.81 -1.76 2.93
CA ILE A 208 8.71 -0.94 4.14
C ILE A 208 9.86 0.04 4.12
N VAL A 209 9.53 1.32 4.19
CA VAL A 209 10.50 2.42 4.28
C VAL A 209 10.38 3.06 5.64
N ILE A 210 11.47 3.07 6.39
CA ILE A 210 11.56 3.65 7.73
C ILE A 210 12.39 4.93 7.60
N PHE A 211 11.80 6.06 7.98
CA PHE A 211 12.46 7.36 8.01
C PHE A 211 12.62 7.81 9.47
N SER A 212 13.85 8.18 9.85
CA SER A 212 14.09 9.02 11.03
C SER A 212 14.26 10.47 10.62
N HIS A 213 13.48 11.37 11.21
CA HIS A 213 13.65 12.82 11.03
C HIS A 213 14.67 13.35 12.05
N LYS A 214 15.96 13.07 11.88
CA LYS A 214 17.00 13.82 12.61
C LYS A 214 17.50 14.98 11.75
N ARG A 215 16.95 16.19 11.99
CA ARG A 215 17.53 17.44 11.47
C ARG A 215 18.63 17.90 12.43
N GLY A 216 19.88 17.88 11.98
CA GLY A 216 21.05 18.41 12.71
C GLY A 216 22.29 17.53 12.54
N VAL A 217 23.47 18.16 12.49
CA VAL A 217 24.76 17.45 12.59
C VAL A 217 25.02 17.23 14.07
N LYS A 218 24.92 15.98 14.53
CA LYS A 218 25.38 15.60 15.86
C LYS A 218 26.77 14.98 15.66
N THR A 219 27.81 15.60 16.20
CA THR A 219 29.09 14.92 16.42
C THR A 219 28.84 13.89 17.51
N VAL A 220 28.73 12.63 17.11
CA VAL A 220 28.57 11.49 18.02
C VAL A 220 29.81 10.62 17.91
N ASP A 221 30.26 10.10 19.05
CA ASP A 221 31.36 9.14 19.13
C ASP A 221 31.08 7.93 18.22
N GLU A 222 32.13 7.29 17.69
CA GLU A 222 32.04 6.27 16.63
C GLU A 222 31.05 5.14 16.95
N ASP A 223 30.90 4.76 18.22
CA ASP A 223 29.97 3.72 18.69
C ASP A 223 28.49 4.16 18.68
N GLU A 224 28.19 5.45 18.80
CA GLU A 224 26.83 5.99 18.60
C GLU A 224 26.54 6.26 17.12
N MET A 225 27.57 6.36 16.28
CA MET A 225 27.44 6.59 14.84
C MET A 225 26.75 5.39 14.16
N GLU A 226 27.09 4.14 14.50
CA GLU A 226 26.41 2.95 13.95
C GLU A 226 24.92 2.86 14.35
N LYS A 227 24.56 3.26 15.58
CA LYS A 227 23.16 3.35 16.02
C LYS A 227 22.40 4.50 15.34
N ASN A 228 23.10 5.56 14.96
CA ASN A 228 22.50 6.74 14.34
C ASN A 228 22.46 6.70 12.81
N ILE A 229 23.37 5.98 12.14
CA ILE A 229 23.47 5.90 10.67
C ILE A 229 22.43 4.94 10.06
N ARG A 230 21.94 3.94 10.82
CA ARG A 230 20.94 2.96 10.34
C ARG A 230 19.51 3.51 10.18
N GLN A 231 19.34 4.83 10.14
CA GLN A 231 18.06 5.51 10.34
C GLN A 231 17.21 5.71 9.07
N PHE A 232 17.72 5.26 7.92
CA PHE A 232 16.96 5.12 6.69
C PHE A 232 17.09 3.69 6.19
N GLN A 233 15.98 2.93 6.25
CA GLN A 233 15.97 1.54 5.80
C GLN A 233 14.83 1.32 4.82
N ARG A 234 15.13 0.67 3.69
CA ARG A 234 14.19 0.23 2.66
C ARG A 234 14.24 -1.30 2.56
N LEU A 235 13.24 -1.97 3.10
CA LEU A 235 13.16 -3.43 3.05
C LEU A 235 12.11 -3.88 2.06
N GLY A 236 12.50 -4.71 1.10
CA GLY A 236 11.57 -5.43 0.24
C GLY A 236 11.02 -6.65 0.97
N PHE A 237 9.75 -6.97 0.74
CA PHE A 237 9.11 -8.14 1.29
C PHE A 237 8.56 -9.01 0.17
N GLN A 238 8.83 -10.30 0.27
CA GLN A 238 8.20 -11.32 -0.54
C GLN A 238 7.37 -12.23 0.36
N LEU A 239 6.14 -12.49 -0.04
CA LEU A 239 5.20 -13.38 0.63
C LEU A 239 5.23 -14.76 -0.03
N ALA A 240 5.23 -15.77 0.82
CA ALA A 240 4.97 -17.14 0.47
C ALA A 240 3.65 -17.55 1.12
N THR A 241 2.60 -17.66 0.32
CA THR A 241 1.27 -18.06 0.77
C THR A 241 1.08 -19.55 0.54
N LYS A 242 0.77 -20.28 1.62
CA LYS A 242 0.45 -21.71 1.53
C LYS A 242 -1.05 -21.90 1.38
N GLY A 243 -1.49 -22.35 0.20
CA GLY A 243 -2.83 -22.88 -0.03
C GLY A 243 -2.92 -24.38 0.26
N GLY A 244 -4.03 -24.83 0.87
CA GLY A 244 -4.34 -26.26 1.02
C GLY A 244 -3.29 -27.11 1.76
N ASN A 245 -3.03 -28.32 1.23
CA ASN A 245 -2.15 -29.35 1.82
C ASN A 245 -0.67 -29.28 1.38
N ALA A 246 -0.26 -28.26 0.60
CA ALA A 246 1.10 -28.17 0.09
C ALA A 246 2.16 -28.06 1.22
N GLY A 247 3.30 -28.75 1.12
CA GLY A 247 4.37 -28.68 2.12
C GLY A 247 5.05 -27.30 2.19
N TRP A 248 5.47 -26.87 3.38
CA TRP A 248 6.19 -25.60 3.56
C TRP A 248 7.61 -25.63 2.99
N ASN A 249 8.32 -26.75 3.18
CA ASN A 249 9.75 -26.84 2.89
C ASN A 249 10.07 -26.56 1.41
N GLY A 250 9.31 -27.16 0.48
CA GLY A 250 9.53 -26.94 -0.96
C GLY A 250 9.12 -25.55 -1.45
N LEU A 251 8.09 -24.94 -0.84
CA LEU A 251 7.62 -23.60 -1.23
C LEU A 251 8.59 -22.51 -0.78
N LEU A 252 9.06 -22.58 0.47
CA LEU A 252 10.01 -21.62 1.02
C LEU A 252 11.36 -21.73 0.30
N GLU A 253 11.89 -22.93 0.11
CA GLU A 253 13.15 -23.13 -0.61
C GLU A 253 13.08 -22.60 -2.05
N TYR A 254 11.94 -22.80 -2.73
CA TYR A 254 11.72 -22.23 -4.05
C TYR A 254 11.75 -20.70 -4.04
N LYS A 255 11.09 -20.07 -3.07
CA LYS A 255 11.03 -18.61 -2.91
C LYS A 255 12.39 -18.02 -2.50
N GLU A 256 13.12 -18.69 -1.61
CA GLU A 256 14.50 -18.32 -1.25
C GLU A 256 15.42 -18.33 -2.47
N LYS A 257 15.36 -19.37 -3.30
CA LYS A 257 16.10 -19.42 -4.57
C LYS A 257 15.71 -18.29 -5.53
N GLN A 258 14.45 -17.83 -5.52
CA GLN A 258 14.06 -16.65 -6.30
C GLN A 258 14.72 -15.38 -5.78
N ILE A 259 14.73 -15.18 -4.46
CA ILE A 259 15.37 -14.03 -3.81
C ILE A 259 16.87 -14.04 -4.06
N GLU A 260 17.55 -15.18 -3.90
CA GLU A 260 18.99 -15.30 -4.17
C GLU A 260 19.33 -14.93 -5.61
N ARG A 261 18.55 -15.41 -6.59
CA ARG A 261 18.74 -15.04 -8.00
C ARG A 261 18.60 -13.54 -8.24
N VAL A 262 17.70 -12.88 -7.51
CA VAL A 262 17.50 -11.43 -7.59
C VAL A 262 18.66 -10.70 -6.91
N LYS A 263 19.08 -11.12 -5.71
CA LYS A 263 20.23 -10.56 -4.97
C LYS A 263 21.53 -10.68 -5.76
N ASN A 264 21.77 -11.83 -6.41
CA ASN A 264 22.95 -12.08 -7.24
C ASN A 264 23.02 -11.20 -8.51
N ARG A 265 21.90 -10.57 -8.92
CA ARG A 265 21.87 -9.60 -10.02
C ARG A 265 22.17 -8.16 -9.58
N GLY A 266 22.47 -7.96 -8.28
CA GLY A 266 22.82 -6.68 -7.68
C GLY A 266 21.65 -6.06 -6.91
N ILE A 267 21.73 -6.13 -5.57
CA ILE A 267 20.68 -5.62 -4.67
C ILE A 267 20.52 -4.09 -4.75
N SER A 268 21.60 -3.37 -5.05
CA SER A 268 21.59 -1.91 -5.24
C SER A 268 20.67 -1.46 -6.38
N ASN A 269 20.50 -2.29 -7.42
CA ASN A 269 19.61 -2.00 -8.54
C ASN A 269 18.11 -2.18 -8.18
N LEU A 270 17.81 -2.69 -6.99
CA LEU A 270 16.45 -2.96 -6.52
C LEU A 270 15.87 -1.81 -5.69
N GLY A 271 16.71 -0.85 -5.28
CA GLY A 271 16.28 0.25 -4.43
C GLY A 271 15.84 -0.16 -3.02
N VAL A 272 16.25 -1.35 -2.57
CA VAL A 272 16.04 -1.92 -1.23
C VAL A 272 17.36 -2.43 -0.67
N ASP A 273 17.49 -2.40 0.65
CA ASP A 273 18.67 -2.86 1.39
C ASP A 273 18.68 -4.38 1.57
N ASP A 274 17.49 -4.99 1.65
CA ASP A 274 17.31 -6.44 1.73
C ASP A 274 15.93 -6.85 1.20
N ILE A 275 15.76 -8.14 0.88
CA ILE A 275 14.47 -8.77 0.62
C ILE A 275 14.22 -9.84 1.67
N ILE A 276 13.15 -9.65 2.45
CA ILE A 276 12.71 -10.54 3.50
C ILE A 276 11.61 -11.45 2.96
N LEU A 277 11.82 -12.77 3.04
CA LEU A 277 10.78 -13.76 2.78
C LEU A 277 9.91 -13.96 4.03
N ILE A 278 8.60 -13.90 3.86
CA ILE A 278 7.65 -14.21 4.93
C ILE A 278 6.70 -15.31 4.47
N GLY A 279 6.76 -16.44 5.16
CA GLY A 279 5.78 -17.50 5.03
C GLY A 279 4.50 -17.18 5.82
N LEU A 280 3.37 -17.08 5.13
CA LEU A 280 2.06 -16.88 5.76
C LEU A 280 1.08 -17.98 5.36
N THR A 281 0.41 -18.58 6.35
CA THR A 281 -0.79 -19.37 6.09
C THR A 281 -1.93 -18.39 5.80
N THR A 282 -2.42 -18.36 4.56
CA THR A 282 -3.56 -17.51 4.17
C THR A 282 -4.76 -18.36 3.79
N LYS A 283 -5.00 -19.43 4.57
CA LYS A 283 -5.90 -20.55 4.26
C LYS A 283 -7.32 -20.17 3.82
N HIS A 284 -7.77 -18.92 4.03
CA HIS A 284 -9.10 -18.43 3.69
C HIS A 284 -9.11 -17.01 3.09
N SER A 285 -8.02 -16.51 2.51
CA SER A 285 -8.00 -15.13 1.97
C SER A 285 -9.12 -14.86 0.97
N LYS A 286 -9.44 -15.84 0.11
CA LYS A 286 -10.58 -15.76 -0.81
C LYS A 286 -11.90 -15.68 -0.05
N ASP A 287 -12.14 -16.60 0.87
CA ASP A 287 -13.40 -16.67 1.62
C ASP A 287 -13.66 -15.38 2.42
N LEU A 288 -12.62 -14.79 3.02
CA LEU A 288 -12.72 -13.51 3.73
C LEU A 288 -12.99 -12.35 2.78
N TYR A 289 -12.38 -12.36 1.60
CA TYR A 289 -12.64 -11.36 0.57
C TYR A 289 -14.08 -11.45 0.03
N ASP A 290 -14.55 -12.64 -0.30
CA ASP A 290 -15.91 -12.91 -0.76
C ASP A 290 -16.93 -12.54 0.32
N LEU A 291 -16.65 -12.87 1.59
CA LEU A 291 -17.49 -12.45 2.71
C LEU A 291 -17.55 -10.92 2.82
N TRP A 292 -16.41 -10.24 2.74
CA TRP A 292 -16.35 -8.77 2.78
C TRP A 292 -17.12 -8.12 1.61
N LEU A 293 -17.02 -8.68 0.40
CA LEU A 293 -17.83 -8.27 -0.75
C LEU A 293 -19.32 -8.47 -0.50
N SER A 294 -19.73 -9.62 0.04
CA SER A 294 -21.14 -9.93 0.34
C SER A 294 -21.76 -8.98 1.37
N MET A 295 -20.94 -8.47 2.29
CA MET A 295 -21.33 -7.43 3.25
C MET A 295 -21.48 -6.03 2.61
N GLY A 296 -21.07 -5.89 1.34
CA GLY A 296 -21.12 -4.68 0.54
C GLY A 296 -19.90 -3.79 0.66
N LYS A 297 -18.73 -4.33 1.00
CA LYS A 297 -17.49 -3.58 1.20
C LYS A 297 -17.51 -2.66 2.45
N PRO A 298 -17.76 -3.19 3.67
CA PRO A 298 -17.72 -2.38 4.88
C PRO A 298 -16.31 -1.79 5.16
N PRO A 299 -16.21 -0.69 5.95
CA PRO A 299 -14.93 -0.07 6.29
C PRO A 299 -13.89 -0.98 6.96
N GLY A 300 -12.65 -0.88 6.50
CA GLY A 300 -11.43 -1.53 7.00
C GLY A 300 -10.95 -2.74 6.18
N GLY A 301 -11.54 -2.97 5.01
CA GLY A 301 -11.12 -4.04 4.09
C GLY A 301 -11.37 -5.47 4.58
N PRO A 302 -11.13 -6.48 3.73
CA PRO A 302 -11.25 -7.90 4.05
C PRO A 302 -10.30 -8.36 5.18
N GLU A 303 -9.14 -7.74 5.33
CA GLU A 303 -8.17 -8.04 6.39
C GLU A 303 -8.70 -7.74 7.81
N LYS A 304 -9.74 -6.92 7.94
CA LYS A 304 -10.43 -6.70 9.22
C LYS A 304 -11.10 -7.96 9.73
N LEU A 305 -11.49 -8.86 8.83
CA LEU A 305 -12.14 -10.14 9.14
C LEU A 305 -11.14 -11.22 9.61
N TRP A 306 -9.83 -10.95 9.56
CA TRP A 306 -8.88 -11.83 10.23
C TRP A 306 -9.13 -11.87 11.74
N ASP A 307 -9.04 -13.08 12.28
CA ASP A 307 -8.96 -13.28 13.72
C ASP A 307 -7.70 -12.58 14.30
N ILE A 308 -7.72 -12.37 15.61
CA ILE A 308 -6.67 -11.63 16.31
C ILE A 308 -5.31 -12.36 16.25
N GLU A 309 -5.30 -13.69 16.20
CA GLU A 309 -4.08 -14.49 16.18
C GLU A 309 -3.41 -14.43 14.81
N GLN A 310 -4.18 -14.42 13.73
CA GLN A 310 -3.70 -14.19 12.37
C GLN A 310 -3.11 -12.78 12.24
N LYS A 311 -3.79 -11.75 12.76
CA LYS A 311 -3.27 -10.36 12.79
C LYS A 311 -1.94 -10.27 13.55
N LYS A 312 -1.83 -10.91 14.72
CA LYS A 312 -0.59 -11.01 15.50
C LYS A 312 0.52 -11.72 14.73
N ARG A 313 0.21 -12.84 14.08
CA ARG A 313 1.18 -13.63 13.32
C ARG A 313 1.77 -12.83 12.16
N VAL A 314 0.92 -12.18 11.36
CA VAL A 314 1.35 -11.32 10.24
C VAL A 314 2.19 -10.16 10.76
N PHE A 315 1.72 -9.49 11.80
CA PHE A 315 2.43 -8.37 12.41
C PHE A 315 3.83 -8.76 12.91
N ARG A 316 3.94 -9.83 13.70
CA ARG A 316 5.22 -10.32 14.23
C ARG A 316 6.15 -10.78 13.12
N GLY A 317 5.65 -11.58 12.18
CA GLY A 317 6.46 -12.07 11.06
C GLY A 317 7.10 -10.95 10.22
N ILE A 318 6.42 -9.81 10.11
CA ILE A 318 6.95 -8.63 9.42
C ILE A 318 7.89 -7.83 10.32
N THR A 319 7.48 -7.56 11.57
CA THR A 319 8.20 -6.64 12.47
C THR A 319 9.45 -7.22 13.13
N GLU A 320 9.51 -8.53 13.38
CA GLU A 320 10.71 -9.21 13.94
C GLU A 320 11.95 -8.97 13.08
N LYS A 321 11.77 -8.77 11.78
CA LYS A 321 12.86 -8.53 10.83
C LYS A 321 13.22 -7.06 10.67
N LEU A 322 12.39 -6.14 11.17
CA LEU A 322 12.61 -4.69 11.07
C LEU A 322 13.60 -4.16 12.11
N LYS A 323 14.01 -4.97 13.11
CA LYS A 323 14.89 -4.54 14.22
C LYS A 323 14.43 -3.23 14.88
N LEU A 324 13.12 -3.01 14.92
CA LEU A 324 12.50 -1.85 15.55
C LEU A 324 12.17 -2.18 17.01
N ASP A 325 12.49 -1.25 17.92
CA ASP A 325 12.07 -1.32 19.33
C ASP A 325 10.58 -0.97 19.44
N ILE A 326 9.72 -1.90 19.05
CA ILE A 326 8.27 -1.78 19.18
C ILE A 326 7.89 -2.29 20.57
N PRO A 327 7.28 -1.46 21.45
CA PRO A 327 6.89 -1.89 22.78
C PRO A 327 5.91 -3.07 22.77
N ASP A 328 6.02 -3.97 23.73
CA ASP A 328 5.05 -5.05 23.93
C ASP A 328 3.64 -4.49 24.14
N GLY A 329 2.64 -5.18 23.60
CA GLY A 329 1.25 -4.72 23.64
C GLY A 329 0.89 -3.62 22.64
N THR A 330 1.83 -3.16 21.80
CA THR A 330 1.57 -2.12 20.78
C THR A 330 0.48 -2.54 19.81
N LEU A 331 0.49 -3.80 19.35
CA LEU A 331 -0.52 -4.29 18.43
C LEU A 331 -1.91 -4.29 19.08
N GLU A 332 -2.02 -4.75 20.33
CA GLU A 332 -3.26 -4.76 21.08
C GLU A 332 -3.81 -3.34 21.28
N LYS A 333 -2.94 -2.36 21.51
CA LYS A 333 -3.33 -0.94 21.60
C LYS A 333 -3.84 -0.38 20.27
N ILE A 334 -3.27 -0.80 19.14
CA ILE A 334 -3.68 -0.32 17.80
C ILE A 334 -4.95 -1.05 17.32
N LEU A 335 -5.11 -2.33 17.69
CA LEU A 335 -6.24 -3.15 17.25
C LEU A 335 -7.51 -2.93 18.08
N LYS A 336 -7.41 -2.64 19.39
CA LYS A 336 -8.51 -2.15 20.23
C LYS A 336 -9.13 -0.90 19.63
#